data_AF-A0A2I1HVX1-F1
#
_entry.id   AF-A0A2I1HVX1-F1
#
_cell.length_a   1.000
_cell.length_b   1.000
_cell.length_c   1.000
_cell.angle_alpha   90.00
_cell.angle_beta   90.00
_cell.angle_gamma   90.00
#
_symmetry.space_group_name_H-M   'P 1'
#
loop_
_entity.id
_entity.type
_entity.pdbx_description
1 polymer ?
#
loop_
_entity_poly.entity_id
_entity_poly.type
_entity_poly.pdbx_seq_one_letter_code
_entity_poly.pdbx_strand_id
1 'polypeptide(L)'
;MNFPMSCDAGLDDRKLSFQYVILPFLGLLTKTDITKCILKYVDTIFMLIYKNLDSFFHKKVMKMLETLVSRNSIVDNNVDVDKLFKTEQYSFIPPSLGIFFLIIVRLLTELLRRIKEASTNETMHNIVHYLKDLTAKYKRSLERPLISRDPLIDNLETRKYFFAILDNEMNIMIEMLNTEHISETSN
;
A
#
# COMPACT_ATOMS: atom_id res chain seq x y z
N MET A 1 22.49 8.01 3.48
CA MET A 1 22.08 8.18 2.07
C MET A 1 20.57 8.40 2.02
N ASN A 2 20.08 9.38 1.25
CA ASN A 2 18.64 9.60 1.05
C ASN A 2 18.32 9.28 -0.40
N PHE A 3 17.94 8.03 -0.69
CA PHE A 3 17.58 7.61 -2.03
C PHE A 3 16.15 8.09 -2.36
N PRO A 4 15.92 8.80 -3.47
CA PRO A 4 14.57 9.15 -3.92
C PRO A 4 13.80 7.88 -4.29
N MET A 5 12.53 7.80 -3.88
CA MET A 5 11.63 6.71 -4.25
C MET A 5 11.03 6.96 -5.63
N SER A 6 10.88 5.92 -6.45
CA SER A 6 10.32 6.03 -7.80
C SER A 6 9.51 4.80 -8.22
N CYS A 7 8.43 5.02 -8.99
CA CYS A 7 7.72 3.98 -9.73
C CYS A 7 8.45 3.55 -11.01
N ASP A 8 9.41 4.36 -11.49
CA ASP A 8 10.18 4.09 -12.70
C ASP A 8 11.67 4.05 -12.33
N ALA A 9 12.01 3.17 -11.39
CA ALA A 9 13.37 3.04 -10.89
C ALA A 9 14.23 2.18 -11.82
N GLY A 10 13.63 1.25 -12.57
CA GLY A 10 14.36 0.29 -13.37
C GLY A 10 15.41 -0.45 -12.53
N LEU A 11 16.64 -0.46 -13.04
CA LEU A 11 17.83 -1.01 -12.36
C LEU A 11 18.76 0.10 -11.82
N ASP A 12 18.26 1.32 -11.62
CA ASP A 12 19.04 2.44 -11.08
C ASP A 12 19.24 2.29 -9.56
N ASP A 13 20.43 1.90 -9.15
CA ASP A 13 20.82 1.69 -7.74
C ASP A 13 20.81 2.98 -6.91
N ARG A 14 20.67 4.14 -7.55
CA ARG A 14 20.51 5.45 -6.89
C ARG A 14 19.05 5.80 -6.58
N LYS A 15 18.10 4.93 -6.92
CA LYS A 15 16.67 5.12 -6.64
C LYS A 15 16.13 3.95 -5.83
N LEU A 16 15.21 4.24 -4.93
CA LEU A 16 14.49 3.21 -4.21
C LEU A 16 13.24 2.82 -5.00
N SER A 17 13.25 1.63 -5.60
CA SER A 17 12.10 1.15 -6.37
C SER A 17 10.88 0.98 -5.47
N PHE A 18 9.82 1.72 -5.78
CA PHE A 18 8.55 1.56 -5.09
C PHE A 18 7.98 0.15 -5.30
N GLN A 19 8.08 -0.35 -6.53
CA GLN A 19 7.39 -1.57 -6.95
C GLN A 19 8.17 -2.84 -6.61
N TYR A 20 9.50 -2.81 -6.70
CA TYR A 20 10.35 -4.00 -6.53
C TYR A 20 11.03 -4.09 -5.16
N VAL A 21 11.06 -3.00 -4.38
CA VAL A 21 11.68 -3.00 -3.05
C VAL A 21 10.70 -2.62 -1.96
N ILE A 22 10.06 -1.45 -2.08
CA ILE A 22 9.17 -0.95 -1.02
C ILE A 22 7.92 -1.82 -0.89
N LEU A 23 7.19 -2.03 -1.99
CA LEU A 23 5.95 -2.79 -1.93
C LEU A 23 6.16 -4.24 -1.45
N PRO A 24 7.17 -5.00 -1.90
CA PRO A 24 7.44 -6.33 -1.37
C PRO A 24 7.77 -6.31 0.13
N PHE A 25 8.54 -5.33 0.58
CA PHE A 25 8.83 -5.13 2.00
C PHE A 25 7.53 -4.89 2.80
N LEU A 26 6.67 -3.95 2.36
CA LEU A 26 5.39 -3.70 3.03
C LEU A 26 4.49 -4.95 2.97
N GLY A 27 4.46 -5.66 1.85
CA GLY A 27 3.71 -6.90 1.68
C GLY A 27 4.16 -8.00 2.64
N LEU A 28 5.46 -8.15 2.88
CA LEU A 28 6.01 -9.07 3.88
C LEU A 28 5.48 -8.75 5.28
N LEU A 29 5.44 -7.46 5.66
CA LEU A 29 4.93 -7.04 6.97
C LEU A 29 3.45 -7.36 7.18
N THR A 30 2.68 -7.53 6.09
CA THR A 30 1.26 -7.90 6.16
C THR A 30 1.00 -9.41 6.18
N LYS A 31 2.04 -10.25 6.10
CA LYS A 31 1.87 -11.72 6.17
C LYS A 31 1.45 -12.14 7.58
N THR A 32 0.50 -13.08 7.66
CA THR A 32 -0.07 -13.59 8.92
C THR A 32 0.98 -14.00 9.95
N ASP A 33 2.06 -14.65 9.53
CA ASP A 33 3.12 -15.09 10.44
C ASP A 33 3.91 -13.90 11.03
N ILE A 34 4.02 -12.80 10.28
CA ILE A 34 4.64 -11.56 10.75
C ILE A 34 3.65 -10.76 11.61
N THR A 35 2.39 -10.62 11.20
CA THR A 35 1.37 -9.87 11.95
C THR A 35 0.95 -10.58 13.24
N LYS A 36 1.15 -11.90 13.37
CA LYS A 36 0.98 -12.63 14.63
C LYS A 36 2.28 -12.77 15.41
N CYS A 37 3.40 -12.27 14.88
CA CYS A 37 4.67 -12.34 15.55
C CYS A 37 4.70 -11.40 16.76
N ILE A 38 5.06 -11.97 17.92
CA ILE A 38 5.22 -11.26 19.20
C ILE A 38 6.69 -10.89 19.49
N LEU A 39 7.60 -11.09 18.53
CA LEU A 39 9.01 -10.76 18.71
C LEU A 39 9.20 -9.25 18.72
N LYS A 40 9.93 -8.75 19.71
CA LYS A 40 10.24 -7.32 19.90
C LYS A 40 10.80 -6.62 18.64
N TYR A 41 11.55 -7.34 17.81
CA TYR A 41 12.11 -6.79 16.57
C TYR A 41 11.02 -6.43 15.55
N VAL A 42 9.92 -7.20 15.49
CA VAL A 42 8.79 -6.90 14.60
C VAL A 42 8.07 -5.63 15.06
N ASP A 43 7.80 -5.50 16.35
CA ASP A 43 7.23 -4.26 16.92
C ASP A 43 8.12 -3.05 16.67
N THR A 44 9.44 -3.23 16.72
CA THR A 44 10.40 -2.17 16.42
C THR A 44 10.28 -1.70 14.97
N ILE A 45 10.04 -2.61 14.02
CA ILE A 45 9.84 -2.26 12.60
C ILE A 45 8.54 -1.46 12.43
N PHE A 46 7.42 -1.92 12.98
CA PHE A 46 6.14 -1.20 12.89
C PHE A 46 6.22 0.17 13.56
N MET A 47 6.84 0.26 14.74
CA MET A 47 7.07 1.51 15.44
C MET A 47 7.97 2.47 14.64
N LEU A 48 8.99 1.96 13.95
CA LEU A 48 9.84 2.78 13.09
C LEU A 48 9.05 3.35 11.90
N ILE A 49 8.18 2.56 11.28
CA ILE A 49 7.30 3.02 10.20
C ILE A 49 6.35 4.11 10.74
N TYR A 50 5.72 3.87 11.89
CA TYR A 50 4.82 4.84 12.52
C TYR A 50 5.51 6.15 12.90
N LYS A 51 6.71 6.10 13.47
CA LYS A 51 7.50 7.31 13.76
C LYS A 51 7.86 8.12 12.51
N ASN A 52 7.87 7.47 11.34
CA ASN A 52 8.14 8.10 10.05
C ASN A 52 6.87 8.16 9.17
N LEU A 53 5.68 8.18 9.78
CA LEU A 53 4.42 8.11 9.05
C LEU A 53 4.30 9.23 8.02
N ASP A 54 4.66 10.47 8.38
CA ASP A 54 4.65 11.59 7.43
C ASP A 54 5.81 11.51 6.42
N SER A 55 7.05 11.39 6.91
CA SER A 55 8.26 11.51 6.08
C SER A 55 8.45 10.35 5.10
N PHE A 56 8.01 9.14 5.46
CA PHE A 56 8.12 7.93 4.66
C PHE A 56 6.78 7.57 4.02
N PHE A 57 5.73 7.39 4.82
CA PHE A 57 4.48 6.82 4.30
C PHE A 57 3.68 7.84 3.50
N HIS A 58 3.31 8.96 4.11
CA HIS A 58 2.50 9.98 3.47
C HIS A 58 3.23 10.64 2.29
N LYS A 59 4.46 11.14 2.50
CA LYS A 59 5.19 11.91 1.49
C LYS A 59 5.82 11.06 0.38
N LYS A 60 6.11 9.77 0.62
CA LYS A 60 6.75 8.90 -0.38
C LYS A 60 5.83 7.78 -0.86
N VAL A 61 5.38 6.89 0.03
CA VAL A 61 4.54 5.74 -0.35
C VAL A 61 3.23 6.17 -1.01
N MET A 62 2.47 7.07 -0.40
CA MET A 62 1.18 7.52 -0.95
C MET A 62 1.36 8.29 -2.26
N LYS A 63 2.46 9.03 -2.44
CA LYS A 63 2.77 9.73 -3.69
C LYS A 63 3.10 8.80 -4.84
N MET A 64 3.78 7.68 -4.56
CA MET A 64 3.98 6.66 -5.57
C MET A 64 2.66 5.97 -5.95
N LEU A 65 1.81 5.64 -4.96
CA LEU A 65 0.47 5.10 -5.24
C LEU A 65 -0.36 6.07 -6.10
N GLU A 66 -0.40 7.37 -5.76
CA GLU A 66 -1.06 8.41 -6.55
C GLU A 66 -0.57 8.44 -8.00
N THR A 67 0.75 8.32 -8.19
CA THR A 67 1.36 8.30 -9.53
C THR A 67 0.84 7.11 -10.35
N LEU A 68 0.80 5.91 -9.75
CA LEU A 68 0.32 4.70 -10.41
C LEU A 68 -1.18 4.77 -10.74
N VAL A 69 -1.99 5.31 -9.83
CA VAL A 69 -3.44 5.52 -10.03
C VAL A 69 -3.68 6.54 -11.15
N SER A 70 -2.96 7.67 -11.13
CA SER A 70 -3.10 8.74 -12.13
C SER A 70 -2.76 8.26 -13.54
N ARG A 71 -1.70 7.45 -13.68
CA ARG A 71 -1.31 6.89 -14.98
C ARG A 71 -2.04 5.58 -15.34
N ASN A 72 -2.84 5.05 -14.41
CA ASN A 72 -3.56 3.79 -14.53
C ASN A 72 -2.69 2.62 -15.05
N SER A 73 -1.44 2.57 -14.58
CA SER A 73 -0.45 1.59 -15.03
C SER A 73 0.57 1.33 -13.93
N ILE A 74 0.90 0.05 -13.77
CA ILE A 74 1.96 -0.44 -12.89
C ILE A 74 3.24 -0.78 -13.66
N VAL A 75 3.35 -0.40 -14.93
CA VAL A 75 4.57 -0.65 -15.70
C VAL A 75 5.66 0.31 -15.23
N ASP A 76 6.80 -0.22 -14.81
CA ASP A 76 8.04 0.56 -14.66
C ASP A 76 8.57 0.84 -16.07
N ASN A 77 8.59 2.11 -16.49
CA ASN A 77 8.98 2.49 -17.86
C ASN A 77 10.50 2.47 -18.07
N ASN A 78 11.28 2.27 -17.01
CA ASN A 78 12.75 2.25 -17.04
C ASN A 78 13.31 0.83 -16.81
N VAL A 79 12.45 -0.19 -16.72
CA VAL A 79 12.88 -1.58 -16.52
C VAL A 79 12.84 -2.36 -17.82
N ASP A 80 13.94 -3.06 -18.09
CA ASP A 80 13.94 -4.21 -18.99
C ASP A 80 13.65 -5.44 -18.12
N VAL A 81 12.46 -6.03 -18.29
CA VAL A 81 11.99 -7.15 -17.47
C VAL A 81 12.88 -8.38 -17.63
N ASP A 82 13.39 -8.65 -18.84
CA ASP A 82 14.29 -9.77 -19.10
C ASP A 82 15.64 -9.54 -18.41
N LYS A 83 16.12 -8.29 -18.40
CA LYS A 83 17.33 -7.92 -17.67
C LYS A 83 17.13 -7.97 -16.15
N LEU A 84 15.96 -7.52 -15.66
CA LEU A 84 15.60 -7.57 -14.24
C LEU A 84 15.68 -9.01 -13.73
N PHE A 85 15.05 -9.96 -14.40
CA PHE A 85 15.06 -11.35 -13.94
C PHE A 85 16.43 -12.04 -14.08
N LYS A 86 17.34 -11.51 -14.91
CA LYS A 86 18.74 -11.98 -14.96
C LYS A 86 19.56 -11.47 -13.77
N THR A 87 19.32 -10.25 -13.30
CA THR A 87 20.06 -9.66 -12.17
C THR A 87 19.41 -9.96 -10.82
N GLU A 88 18.09 -10.01 -10.78
CA GLU A 88 17.25 -10.15 -9.60
C GLU A 88 16.13 -11.17 -9.86
N GLN A 89 16.51 -12.45 -9.90
CA GLN A 89 15.62 -13.55 -10.31
C GLN A 89 14.34 -13.67 -9.47
N TYR A 90 14.35 -13.17 -8.24
CA TYR A 90 13.23 -13.26 -7.30
C TYR A 90 12.45 -11.96 -7.13
N SER A 91 12.65 -10.99 -8.02
CA SER A 91 11.94 -9.71 -7.95
C SER A 91 10.43 -9.91 -8.10
N PHE A 92 9.69 -9.40 -7.11
CA PHE A 92 8.24 -9.48 -7.11
C PHE A 92 7.67 -8.39 -8.02
N ILE A 93 6.97 -8.82 -9.08
CA ILE A 93 6.21 -7.92 -9.94
C ILE A 93 4.72 -8.10 -9.58
N PRO A 94 4.09 -7.12 -8.90
CA PRO A 94 2.67 -7.21 -8.60
C PRO A 94 1.87 -7.29 -9.91
N PRO A 95 0.92 -8.22 -10.05
CA PRO A 95 0.16 -8.35 -11.29
C PRO A 95 -0.93 -7.30 -11.48
N SER A 96 -1.34 -6.57 -10.43
CA SER A 96 -2.43 -5.59 -10.48
C SER A 96 -2.19 -4.41 -9.53
N LEU A 97 -2.71 -3.23 -9.89
CA LEU A 97 -2.70 -2.06 -9.01
C LEU A 97 -3.53 -2.29 -7.75
N GLY A 98 -4.58 -3.12 -7.81
CA GLY A 98 -5.39 -3.49 -6.64
C GLY A 98 -4.55 -4.07 -5.50
N ILE A 99 -3.52 -4.87 -5.80
CA ILE A 99 -2.66 -5.49 -4.78
C ILE A 99 -1.94 -4.43 -3.94
N PHE A 100 -1.60 -3.29 -4.53
CA PHE A 100 -0.94 -2.19 -3.81
C PHE A 100 -1.86 -1.61 -2.74
N PHE A 101 -3.14 -1.38 -3.08
CA PHE A 101 -4.14 -0.94 -2.12
C PHE A 101 -4.28 -1.96 -0.98
N LEU A 102 -4.42 -3.25 -1.29
CA LEU A 102 -4.59 -4.28 -0.26
C LEU A 102 -3.41 -4.33 0.72
N ILE A 103 -2.17 -4.23 0.23
CA ILE A 103 -0.96 -4.20 1.06
C ILE A 103 -0.97 -2.96 1.97
N ILE A 104 -1.21 -1.77 1.41
CA ILE A 104 -1.21 -0.52 2.16
C ILE A 104 -2.26 -0.55 3.27
N VAL A 105 -3.46 -1.02 2.97
CA VAL A 105 -4.58 -1.08 3.92
C VAL A 105 -4.26 -2.03 5.07
N ARG A 106 -3.81 -3.23 4.76
CA ARG A 106 -3.44 -4.22 5.79
C ARG A 106 -2.33 -3.71 6.68
N LEU A 107 -1.37 -2.99 6.12
CA LEU A 107 -0.28 -2.39 6.89
C LEU A 107 -0.80 -1.29 7.83
N LEU A 108 -1.68 -0.40 7.35
CA LEU A 108 -2.28 0.64 8.19
C LEU A 108 -3.15 0.03 9.30
N THR A 109 -3.94 -1.00 9.00
CA THR A 109 -4.69 -1.78 9.99
C THR A 109 -3.76 -2.40 11.04
N GLU A 110 -2.61 -2.92 10.63
CA GLU A 110 -1.63 -3.49 11.56
C GLU A 110 -0.97 -2.42 12.44
N LEU A 111 -0.70 -1.23 11.90
CA LEU A 111 -0.23 -0.09 12.69
C LEU A 111 -1.27 0.31 13.74
N LEU A 112 -2.54 0.44 13.35
CA LEU A 112 -3.65 0.74 14.27
C LEU A 112 -3.82 -0.34 15.35
N ARG A 113 -3.62 -1.61 15.00
CA ARG A 113 -3.70 -2.72 15.95
C ARG A 113 -2.57 -2.71 16.99
N ARG A 114 -1.36 -2.34 16.59
CA ARG A 114 -0.16 -2.41 17.45
C ARG A 114 0.10 -1.15 18.24
N ILE A 115 -0.32 0.01 17.74
CA ILE A 115 0.06 1.32 18.27
C ILE A 115 -1.21 2.09 18.61
N LYS A 116 -1.45 2.26 19.91
CA LYS A 116 -2.70 2.89 20.42
C LYS A 116 -2.86 4.30 19.87
N GLU A 117 -1.78 5.08 19.90
CA GLU A 117 -1.74 6.47 19.45
C GLU A 117 -1.94 6.64 17.94
N ALA A 118 -1.99 5.54 17.17
CA ALA A 118 -2.22 5.63 15.73
C ALA A 118 -3.66 6.05 15.39
N SER A 119 -4.64 5.69 16.23
CA SER A 119 -6.06 6.02 16.03
C SER A 119 -6.35 7.52 16.12
N THR A 120 -5.60 8.27 16.94
CA THR A 120 -5.71 9.72 17.15
C THR A 120 -4.67 10.53 16.39
N ASN A 121 -3.77 9.88 15.65
CA ASN A 121 -2.74 10.56 14.89
C ASN A 121 -3.31 11.25 13.64
N GLU A 122 -3.21 12.57 13.55
CA GLU A 122 -3.73 13.35 12.41
C GLU A 122 -3.13 12.93 11.06
N THR A 123 -1.84 12.56 11.03
CA THR A 123 -1.20 12.08 9.79
C THR A 123 -1.79 10.73 9.37
N MET A 124 -2.12 9.85 10.32
CA MET A 124 -2.81 8.58 10.04
C MET A 124 -4.19 8.84 9.41
N HIS A 125 -4.97 9.76 9.99
CA HIS A 125 -6.27 10.16 9.45
C HIS A 125 -6.15 10.70 8.02
N ASN A 126 -5.19 11.59 7.77
CA ASN A 126 -4.93 12.15 6.45
C ASN A 126 -4.55 11.08 5.42
N ILE A 127 -3.69 10.12 5.80
CA ILE A 127 -3.33 8.99 4.94
C ILE A 127 -4.56 8.13 4.61
N VAL A 128 -5.39 7.80 5.61
CA VAL A 128 -6.60 6.97 5.41
C VAL A 128 -7.61 7.69 4.51
N HIS A 129 -7.84 8.99 4.71
CA HIS A 129 -8.70 9.78 3.84
C HIS A 129 -8.17 9.77 2.39
N TYR A 130 -6.88 10.03 2.22
CA TYR A 130 -6.29 10.06 0.90
C TYR A 130 -6.32 8.69 0.19
N LEU A 131 -6.16 7.61 0.95
CA LEU A 131 -6.29 6.25 0.45
C LEU A 131 -7.71 5.93 -0.02
N LYS A 132 -8.74 6.41 0.69
CA LYS A 132 -10.15 6.29 0.26
C LYS A 132 -10.36 7.01 -1.08
N ASP A 133 -9.84 8.22 -1.22
CA ASP A 133 -9.96 9.00 -2.46
C ASP A 133 -9.28 8.31 -3.63
N LEU A 134 -8.07 7.78 -3.44
CA LEU A 134 -7.34 7.03 -4.45
C LEU A 134 -8.05 5.73 -4.82
N THR A 135 -8.65 5.03 -3.85
CA THR A 135 -9.44 3.81 -4.08
C THR A 135 -10.66 4.12 -4.94
N ALA A 136 -11.38 5.20 -4.62
CA ALA A 136 -12.54 5.64 -5.41
C ALA A 136 -12.14 6.05 -6.83
N LYS A 137 -11.02 6.77 -7.00
CA LYS A 137 -10.48 7.11 -8.33
C LYS A 137 -10.13 5.87 -9.14
N TYR A 138 -9.48 4.89 -8.53
CA TYR A 138 -9.13 3.62 -9.20
C TYR A 138 -10.38 2.81 -9.59
N LYS A 139 -11.37 2.67 -8.71
CA LYS A 139 -12.64 2.02 -9.05
C LYS A 139 -13.30 2.65 -10.29
N ARG A 140 -13.37 3.98 -10.33
CA ARG A 140 -13.92 4.72 -11.48
C ARG A 140 -13.08 4.59 -12.76
N SER A 141 -11.76 4.43 -12.66
CA SER A 141 -10.93 4.26 -13.86
C SER A 141 -11.28 2.96 -14.58
N LEU A 142 -11.52 1.88 -13.83
CA LEU A 142 -11.86 0.55 -14.36
C LEU A 142 -13.22 0.47 -15.07
N GLU A 143 -14.10 1.46 -14.90
CA GLU A 143 -15.39 1.54 -15.59
C GLU A 143 -15.27 2.02 -17.05
N ARG A 144 -14.11 2.57 -17.42
CA ARG A 144 -13.83 3.06 -18.77
C ARG A 144 -13.07 2.01 -19.58
N PRO A 145 -13.32 1.88 -20.89
CA PRO A 145 -12.49 1.04 -21.75
C PRO A 145 -11.05 1.58 -21.75
N LEU A 146 -10.13 0.80 -21.21
CA LEU A 146 -8.75 1.16 -20.97
C LEU A 146 -7.81 0.25 -21.76
N ILE A 147 -6.69 0.81 -22.24
CA ILE A 147 -5.55 0.07 -22.79
C ILE A 147 -4.62 -0.32 -21.61
N SER A 148 -5.18 -0.83 -20.52
CA SER A 148 -4.40 -1.23 -19.35
C SER A 148 -4.44 -2.75 -19.21
N ARG A 149 -3.27 -3.36 -18.98
CA ARG A 149 -3.09 -4.81 -18.82
C ARG A 149 -3.33 -5.26 -17.37
N ASP A 150 -4.11 -4.50 -16.60
CA ASP A 150 -4.45 -4.90 -15.24
C ASP A 150 -5.43 -6.09 -15.32
N PRO A 151 -5.14 -7.24 -14.71
CA PRO A 151 -6.01 -8.43 -14.77
C PRO A 151 -7.39 -8.18 -14.15
N LEU A 152 -7.54 -7.14 -13.31
CA LEU A 152 -8.85 -6.72 -12.83
C LEU A 152 -9.69 -6.04 -13.93
N ILE A 153 -9.09 -5.60 -15.03
CA ILE A 153 -9.82 -5.04 -16.18
C ILE A 153 -10.50 -6.15 -16.97
N ASP A 154 -9.79 -7.25 -17.22
CA ASP A 154 -10.22 -8.28 -18.17
C ASP A 154 -11.24 -9.27 -17.58
N ASN A 155 -11.33 -9.41 -16.25
CA ASN A 155 -12.26 -10.35 -15.60
C ASN A 155 -13.18 -9.65 -14.58
N LEU A 156 -14.47 -9.53 -14.94
CA LEU A 156 -15.48 -8.86 -14.12
C LEU A 156 -15.72 -9.55 -12.77
N GLU A 157 -15.74 -10.88 -12.72
CA GLU A 157 -16.01 -11.62 -11.48
C GLU A 157 -14.81 -11.55 -10.53
N THR A 158 -13.58 -11.68 -11.06
CA THR A 158 -12.36 -11.42 -10.28
C THR A 158 -12.32 -9.99 -9.74
N ARG A 159 -12.72 -9.01 -10.56
CA ARG A 159 -12.81 -7.60 -10.14
C ARG A 159 -13.79 -7.40 -8.98
N LYS A 160 -15.01 -7.93 -9.09
CA LYS A 160 -16.03 -7.85 -8.03
C LYS A 160 -15.55 -8.49 -6.74
N TYR A 161 -15.00 -9.71 -6.83
CA TYR A 161 -14.48 -10.43 -5.67
C TYR A 161 -13.33 -9.67 -5.01
N PHE A 162 -12.39 -9.14 -5.80
CA PHE A 162 -11.28 -8.35 -5.29
C PHE A 162 -11.77 -7.11 -4.54
N PHE A 163 -12.69 -6.34 -5.11
CA PHE A 163 -13.20 -5.13 -4.43
C PHE A 163 -14.04 -5.45 -3.19
N ALA A 164 -14.76 -6.56 -3.16
CA ALA A 164 -15.44 -7.00 -1.95
C ALA A 164 -14.45 -7.25 -0.80
N ILE A 165 -13.31 -7.89 -1.07
CA ILE A 165 -12.23 -8.06 -0.08
C ILE A 165 -11.64 -6.71 0.31
N LEU A 166 -11.30 -5.87 -0.68
CA LEU A 166 -10.67 -4.59 -0.42
C LEU A 166 -11.56 -3.70 0.44
N ASP A 167 -12.85 -3.62 0.13
CA ASP A 167 -13.83 -2.84 0.90
C ASP A 167 -13.98 -3.36 2.32
N ASN A 168 -13.99 -4.68 2.51
CA ASN A 168 -14.02 -5.28 3.85
C ASN A 168 -12.78 -4.90 4.68
N GLU A 169 -11.59 -4.99 4.10
CA GLU A 169 -10.34 -4.60 4.77
C GLU A 169 -10.30 -3.09 5.07
N MET A 170 -10.87 -2.27 4.17
CA MET A 170 -11.05 -0.84 4.39
C MET A 170 -11.96 -0.55 5.58
N ASN A 171 -13.09 -1.25 5.67
CA ASN A 171 -14.05 -1.04 6.75
C ASN A 171 -13.44 -1.39 8.11
N ILE A 172 -12.73 -2.52 8.20
CA ILE A 172 -11.98 -2.90 9.42
C ILE A 172 -10.99 -1.79 9.82
N MET A 173 -10.22 -1.28 8.86
CA MET A 173 -9.26 -0.19 9.10
C MET A 173 -9.97 1.08 9.62
N ILE A 174 -11.10 1.44 9.03
CA ILE A 174 -11.88 2.63 9.40
C ILE A 174 -12.50 2.47 10.79
N GLU A 175 -13.05 1.31 11.11
CA GLU A 175 -13.59 0.99 12.43
C GLU A 175 -12.51 1.14 13.50
N MET A 176 -11.31 0.61 13.25
CA MET A 176 -10.16 0.75 14.14
C MET A 176 -9.69 2.19 14.30
N LEU A 177 -9.72 2.97 13.22
CA LEU A 177 -9.36 4.39 13.26
C LEU A 177 -10.35 5.20 14.12
N ASN A 178 -11.62 4.81 14.13
CA ASN A 178 -12.70 5.51 14.83
C ASN A 178 -12.93 5.03 16.28
N THR A 179 -12.20 4.02 16.77
CA THR A 179 -12.53 3.35 18.03
C THR A 179 -12.32 4.24 19.28
N GLU A 180 -11.50 5.29 19.22
CA GLU A 180 -11.36 6.25 20.34
C GLU A 180 -12.48 7.31 20.40
N HIS A 181 -13.24 7.52 19.31
CA HIS A 181 -14.39 8.43 19.33
C HIS A 181 -15.60 7.89 20.09
N ILE A 182 -15.68 6.58 20.33
CA ILE A 182 -16.81 5.92 21.02
C ILE A 182 -16.62 5.93 22.55
N SER A 183 -15.37 5.99 23.03
CA SER A 183 -15.06 6.04 24.47
C SER A 183 -15.27 7.42 25.10
N GLU A 184 -15.25 8.50 24.33
CA GLU A 184 -15.39 9.87 24.87
C GLU A 184 -16.85 10.36 24.92
N THR A 185 -17.77 9.76 24.15
CA THR A 185 -19.20 10.12 24.18
C THR A 185 -20.02 9.33 25.21
N SER A 186 -19.35 8.53 26.05
CA SER A 186 -19.99 7.59 27.00
C SER A 186 -19.71 7.90 28.47
N ASN A 187 -19.21 9.10 28.81
CA ASN A 187 -19.03 9.56 30.20
C ASN A 187 -19.76 10.87 30.45
#